data_AF-J0YU69-F1
#
_entry.id   AF-J0YU69-F1
#
_cell.length_a   1.000
_cell.length_b   1.000
_cell.length_c   1.000
_cell.angle_alpha   90.00
_cell.angle_beta   90.00
_cell.angle_gamma   90.00
#
_symmetry.space_group_name_H-M   'P 1'
#
loop_
_entity.id
_entity.type
_entity.pdbx_description
1 polymer ?
#
loop_
_entity_poly.entity_id
_entity_poly.type
_entity_poly.pdbx_seq_one_letter_code
_entity_poly.pdbx_strand_id
1 'polypeptide(L)'
;MKPIDSYGSKDVVQVNSINDIANICFSSNLIAEEFISGEEYSVEAFSFSGKHKIIAITKKSLIENENGKNFTAIGHCVPADLPKTVQQKIVNYISQFLTLIGLDEGASHTEMKRDGKKMRIIETHNRIGGDRISSLVKLSTGVDLVQLSMFKV
;
A
#
# COMPACT_ATOMS: atom_id res chain seq x y z
N MET A 1 -12.83 3.62 9.51
CA MET A 1 -13.75 2.63 8.93
C MET A 1 -13.55 2.61 7.44
N LYS A 2 -13.58 1.44 6.81
CA LYS A 2 -13.42 1.30 5.35
C LYS A 2 -14.34 0.21 4.79
N PRO A 3 -14.82 0.34 3.54
CA PRO A 3 -15.48 -0.75 2.83
C PRO A 3 -14.52 -1.92 2.62
N ILE A 4 -15.04 -3.14 2.63
CA ILE A 4 -14.24 -4.36 2.43
C ILE A 4 -13.99 -4.68 0.95
N ASP A 5 -14.69 -3.99 0.04
CA ASP A 5 -14.78 -4.30 -1.39
C ASP A 5 -14.61 -3.06 -2.29
N SER A 6 -14.00 -1.99 -1.77
CA SER A 6 -13.77 -0.73 -2.48
C SER A 6 -12.31 -0.59 -2.93
N TYR A 7 -11.98 0.56 -3.53
CA TYR A 7 -10.66 0.89 -4.07
C TYR A 7 -10.44 2.41 -4.08
N GLY A 8 -9.19 2.85 -4.24
CA GLY A 8 -8.85 4.26 -4.44
C GLY A 8 -9.29 5.16 -3.29
N SER A 9 -9.29 4.64 -2.07
CA SER A 9 -9.76 5.33 -0.85
C SER A 9 -11.23 5.75 -0.87
N LYS A 10 -12.02 5.27 -1.84
CA LYS A 10 -13.44 5.59 -1.93
C LYS A 10 -14.17 5.09 -0.68
N ASP A 11 -14.86 6.02 -0.03
CA ASP A 11 -15.66 5.80 1.17
C ASP A 11 -14.84 5.37 2.41
N VAL A 12 -13.52 5.62 2.41
CA VAL A 12 -12.66 5.44 3.59
C VAL A 12 -12.77 6.67 4.49
N VAL A 13 -13.16 6.45 5.75
CA VAL A 13 -13.41 7.54 6.71
C VAL A 13 -12.67 7.32 8.01
N GLN A 14 -12.07 8.40 8.52
CA GLN A 14 -11.56 8.44 9.89
C GLN A 14 -12.69 8.81 10.84
N VAL A 15 -12.88 8.00 11.87
CA VAL A 15 -13.88 8.23 12.92
C VAL A 15 -13.13 8.63 14.18
N ASN A 16 -13.35 9.85 14.66
CA ASN A 16 -12.74 10.42 15.86
C ASN A 16 -13.74 10.49 17.03
N SER A 17 -15.05 10.46 16.75
CA SER A 17 -16.11 10.47 17.74
C SER A 17 -17.32 9.65 17.31
N ILE A 18 -18.21 9.32 18.25
CA ILE A 18 -19.46 8.61 17.95
C ILE A 18 -20.39 9.41 17.02
N ASN A 19 -20.29 10.75 17.03
CA ASN A 19 -21.07 11.61 16.16
C ASN A 19 -20.66 11.47 14.69
N ASP A 20 -19.40 11.10 14.42
CA ASP A 20 -18.93 10.87 13.05
C ASP A 20 -19.64 9.65 12.45
N ILE A 21 -20.03 8.68 13.29
CA ILE A 21 -20.74 7.46 12.86
C ILE A 21 -22.17 7.76 12.42
N ALA A 22 -22.83 8.74 13.04
CA ALA A 22 -24.23 9.05 12.74
C ALA A 22 -24.46 9.50 11.29
N ASN A 23 -23.43 10.07 10.65
CA ASN A 23 -23.48 10.58 9.27
C ASN A 23 -22.92 9.60 8.25
N ILE A 24 -22.51 8.42 8.69
CA ILE A 24 -21.93 7.40 7.84
C ILE A 24 -23.07 6.56 7.24
N CYS A 25 -23.26 6.65 5.92
CA CYS A 25 -24.19 5.82 5.17
C CYS A 25 -23.41 5.06 4.10
N PHE A 26 -23.30 3.74 4.26
CA PHE A 26 -22.54 2.89 3.34
C PHE A 26 -23.47 1.88 2.66
N SER A 27 -23.18 1.61 1.39
CA SER A 27 -23.89 0.61 0.57
C SER A 27 -23.31 -0.80 0.66
N SER A 28 -22.17 -0.99 1.33
CA SER A 28 -21.49 -2.28 1.49
C SER A 28 -21.04 -2.54 2.93
N ASN A 29 -20.54 -3.76 3.18
CA ASN A 29 -20.00 -4.16 4.46
C ASN A 29 -18.69 -3.41 4.78
N LEU A 30 -18.44 -3.20 6.08
CA LEU A 30 -17.37 -2.34 6.56
C LEU A 30 -16.49 -3.07 7.56
N ILE A 31 -15.26 -2.60 7.65
CA ILE A 31 -14.36 -2.90 8.75
C ILE A 31 -14.04 -1.63 9.54
N ALA A 32 -14.09 -1.76 10.87
CA ALA A 32 -13.58 -0.78 11.81
C ALA A 32 -12.21 -1.25 12.30
N GLU A 33 -11.21 -0.40 12.16
CA GLU A 33 -9.82 -0.68 12.54
C GLU A 33 -9.20 0.54 13.21
N GLU A 34 -8.14 0.32 13.98
CA GLU A 34 -7.34 1.38 14.60
C GLU A 34 -6.77 2.32 13.51
N PHE A 35 -6.90 3.63 13.72
CA PHE A 35 -6.27 4.60 12.84
C PHE A 35 -4.74 4.56 13.01
N ILE A 36 -4.02 4.36 11.90
CA ILE A 36 -2.55 4.35 11.90
C ILE A 36 -2.06 5.71 11.39
N SER A 37 -1.21 6.37 12.18
CA SER A 37 -0.51 7.61 11.82
C SER A 37 0.79 7.35 11.03
N GLY A 38 1.38 8.43 10.52
CA GLY A 38 2.71 8.40 9.91
C GLY A 38 2.71 8.47 8.38
N GLU A 39 3.92 8.43 7.83
CA GLU A 39 4.17 8.50 6.39
C GLU A 39 3.67 7.23 5.70
N GLU A 40 3.11 7.38 4.50
CA GLU A 40 2.54 6.27 3.73
C GLU A 40 3.48 5.86 2.59
N TYR A 41 3.60 4.55 2.41
CA TYR A 41 4.41 3.93 1.39
C TYR A 41 3.65 2.80 0.72
N SER A 42 3.90 2.56 -0.56
CA SER A 42 3.62 1.27 -1.19
C SER A 42 4.92 0.51 -1.43
N VAL A 43 4.80 -0.81 -1.49
CA VAL A 43 5.90 -1.72 -1.77
C VAL A 43 5.47 -2.66 -2.88
N GLU A 44 6.18 -2.57 -4.00
CA GLU A 44 5.96 -3.37 -5.18
C GLU A 44 6.89 -4.57 -5.14
N ALA A 45 6.33 -5.77 -5.25
CA ALA A 45 7.08 -7.02 -5.26
C ALA A 45 6.62 -7.95 -6.37
N PHE A 46 7.45 -8.93 -6.70
CA PHE A 46 7.09 -10.06 -7.55
C PHE A 46 7.40 -11.35 -6.80
N SER A 47 6.43 -12.26 -6.77
CA SER A 47 6.56 -13.56 -6.11
C SER A 47 6.69 -14.67 -7.16
N PHE A 48 7.55 -15.63 -6.88
CA PHE A 48 7.72 -16.83 -7.70
C PHE A 48 8.05 -18.02 -6.80
N SER A 49 7.24 -19.07 -6.84
CA SER A 49 7.36 -20.26 -5.99
C SER A 49 7.54 -19.90 -4.50
N GLY A 50 6.69 -19.01 -3.99
CA GLY A 50 6.69 -18.53 -2.61
C GLY A 50 7.89 -17.66 -2.22
N LYS A 51 8.77 -17.29 -3.17
CA LYS A 51 9.89 -16.37 -2.93
C LYS A 51 9.54 -14.98 -3.42
N HIS A 52 9.66 -14.00 -2.53
CA HIS A 52 9.28 -12.62 -2.81
C HIS A 52 10.50 -11.76 -3.12
N LYS A 53 10.51 -11.15 -4.31
CA LYS A 53 11.47 -10.12 -4.66
C LYS A 53 10.82 -8.75 -4.53
N ILE A 54 11.27 -7.96 -3.57
CA ILE A 54 10.90 -6.55 -3.47
C ILE A 54 11.62 -5.79 -4.59
N ILE A 55 10.85 -5.05 -5.38
CA ILE A 55 11.31 -4.32 -6.57
C ILE A 55 11.46 -2.85 -6.26
N ALA A 56 10.48 -2.25 -5.60
CA ALA A 56 10.50 -0.83 -5.25
C ALA A 56 9.79 -0.57 -3.91
N ILE A 57 10.18 0.55 -3.31
CA ILE A 57 9.47 1.17 -2.19
C ILE A 57 9.12 2.57 -2.68
N THR A 58 7.84 2.90 -2.67
CA THR A 58 7.28 4.15 -3.19
C THR A 58 6.77 4.99 -2.03
N LYS A 59 7.18 6.25 -1.92
CA LYS A 59 6.58 7.20 -0.95
C LYS A 59 5.32 7.79 -1.57
N LYS A 60 4.22 7.82 -0.80
CA LYS A 60 2.92 8.34 -1.23
C LYS A 60 2.62 9.66 -0.52
N SER A 61 2.20 10.66 -1.29
CA SER A 61 1.70 11.94 -0.79
C SER A 61 0.19 11.93 -0.84
N LEU A 62 -0.45 12.32 0.27
CA LEU A 62 -1.91 12.38 0.39
C LEU A 62 -2.38 13.84 0.44
N ILE A 63 -3.65 14.07 0.11
CA ILE A 63 -4.29 15.38 0.32
C ILE A 63 -4.37 15.68 1.82
N GLU A 64 -3.77 16.78 2.23
CA GLU A 64 -4.06 17.41 3.51
C GLU A 64 -5.24 18.38 3.33
N ASN A 65 -6.31 18.25 4.10
CA ASN A 65 -7.39 19.23 4.10
C ASN A 65 -7.84 19.61 5.51
N GLU A 66 -8.54 20.74 5.58
CA GLU A 66 -8.96 21.43 6.81
C GLU A 66 -10.11 20.73 7.54
N ASN A 67 -10.85 19.83 6.86
CA ASN A 67 -12.03 19.15 7.38
C ASN A 67 -11.81 17.65 7.71
N GLY A 68 -10.58 17.15 7.61
CA GLY A 68 -10.25 15.76 7.93
C GLY A 68 -8.95 15.28 7.27
N LYS A 69 -8.68 13.97 7.36
CA LYS A 69 -7.63 13.34 6.55
C LYS A 69 -8.29 12.76 5.31
N ASN A 70 -8.04 13.35 4.15
CA ASN A 70 -8.43 12.75 2.88
C ASN A 70 -7.35 11.73 2.48
N PHE A 71 -7.75 10.48 2.34
CA PHE A 71 -6.84 9.38 2.01
C PHE A 71 -6.53 9.28 0.51
N THR A 72 -6.92 10.29 -0.27
CA THR A 72 -6.65 10.35 -1.71
C THR A 72 -5.18 10.67 -1.96
N ALA A 73 -4.54 9.85 -2.78
CA ALA A 73 -3.18 10.05 -3.23
C ALA A 73 -3.09 11.21 -4.24
N ILE A 74 -2.06 12.04 -4.10
CA ILE A 74 -1.75 13.14 -5.03
C ILE A 74 -0.35 13.05 -5.64
N GLY A 75 0.48 12.14 -5.15
CA GLY A 75 1.83 11.99 -5.67
C GLY A 75 2.51 10.73 -5.19
N HIS A 76 3.46 10.27 -6.00
CA HIS A 76 4.25 9.06 -5.77
C HIS A 76 5.72 9.37 -6.07
N CYS A 77 6.63 8.99 -5.19
CA CYS A 77 8.07 9.13 -5.38
C CYS A 77 8.76 7.77 -5.33
N VAL A 78 9.43 7.42 -6.42
CA VAL A 78 10.14 6.13 -6.59
C VAL A 78 11.59 6.42 -7.02
N PRO A 79 12.60 5.93 -6.27
CA PRO A 79 12.48 5.22 -5.00
C PRO A 79 12.15 6.19 -3.85
N ALA A 80 11.55 5.68 -2.79
CA ALA A 80 11.38 6.44 -1.56
C ALA A 80 12.75 6.83 -0.96
N ASP A 81 12.89 8.10 -0.58
CA ASP A 81 14.07 8.59 0.13
C ASP A 81 14.08 8.09 1.59
N LEU A 82 14.73 6.96 1.81
CA LEU A 82 14.79 6.26 3.09
C LEU A 82 16.22 5.79 3.39
N PRO A 83 16.66 5.79 4.66
CA PRO A 83 17.91 5.16 5.04
C PRO A 83 17.92 3.68 4.66
N LYS A 84 19.06 3.16 4.18
CA LYS A 84 19.21 1.73 3.79
C LYS A 84 18.75 0.76 4.88
N THR A 85 18.99 1.09 6.14
CA THR A 85 18.55 0.29 7.29
C THR A 85 17.03 0.21 7.43
N VAL A 86 16.30 1.27 7.05
CA VAL A 86 14.84 1.31 7.03
C VAL A 86 14.32 0.54 5.81
N GLN A 87 14.94 0.72 4.64
CA GLN A 87 14.59 -0.04 3.44
C GLN A 87 14.70 -1.55 3.69
N GLN A 88 15.80 -2.03 4.29
CA GLN A 88 15.97 -3.45 4.59
C GLN A 88 14.92 -3.99 5.57
N LYS A 89 14.50 -3.18 6.55
CA LYS A 89 13.41 -3.56 7.47
C LYS A 89 12.08 -3.70 6.73
N ILE A 90 11.77 -2.77 5.82
CA ILE A 90 10.57 -2.85 4.98
C ILE A 90 10.63 -4.11 4.11
N VAL A 91 11.77 -4.36 3.46
CA VAL A 91 11.96 -5.56 2.62
C VAL A 91 11.67 -6.83 3.40
N ASN A 92 12.27 -6.97 4.58
CA ASN A 92 12.08 -8.16 5.43
C ASN A 92 10.63 -8.27 5.93
N TYR A 93 10.03 -7.17 6.37
CA TYR A 93 8.67 -7.12 6.89
C TYR A 93 7.64 -7.52 5.82
N ILE A 94 7.75 -6.97 4.62
CA ILE A 94 6.85 -7.27 3.50
C ILE A 94 7.07 -8.69 3.00
N SER A 95 8.31 -9.16 2.89
CA SER A 95 8.58 -10.53 2.44
C SER A 95 7.98 -11.57 3.41
N GLN A 96 8.12 -11.36 4.72
CA GLN A 96 7.49 -12.23 5.72
C GLN A 96 5.96 -12.18 5.65
N PHE A 97 5.39 -10.98 5.50
CA PHE A 97 3.95 -10.83 5.36
C PHE A 97 3.40 -11.57 4.13
N LEU A 98 4.04 -11.41 2.96
CA LEU A 98 3.63 -12.09 1.73
C LEU A 98 3.70 -13.62 1.87
N THR A 99 4.70 -14.14 2.60
CA THR A 99 4.79 -15.57 2.93
C THR A 99 3.65 -16.00 3.86
N LEU A 100 3.34 -15.21 4.89
CA LEU A 100 2.28 -15.53 5.86
C LEU A 100 0.88 -15.58 5.24
N ILE A 101 0.61 -14.72 4.26
CA ILE A 101 -0.67 -14.74 3.54
C ILE A 101 -0.71 -15.79 2.41
N GLY A 102 0.39 -16.52 2.18
CA GLY A 102 0.47 -17.59 1.20
C GLY A 102 0.50 -17.10 -0.26
N LEU A 103 1.03 -15.91 -0.52
CA LEU A 103 1.21 -15.47 -1.91
C LEU A 103 2.30 -16.31 -2.58
N ASP A 104 1.97 -17.01 -3.66
CA ASP A 104 2.92 -17.91 -4.32
C ASP A 104 3.54 -17.29 -5.58
N GLU A 105 2.69 -16.70 -6.42
CA GLU A 105 3.03 -16.27 -7.78
C GLU A 105 2.50 -14.87 -8.09
N GLY A 106 3.27 -14.10 -8.86
CA GLY A 106 2.85 -12.83 -9.46
C GLY A 106 3.20 -11.57 -8.68
N ALA A 107 2.79 -10.42 -9.24
CA ALA A 107 3.06 -9.12 -8.65
C ALA A 107 2.18 -8.83 -7.42
N SER A 108 2.70 -8.06 -6.49
CA SER A 108 1.94 -7.52 -5.37
C SER A 108 2.17 -6.03 -5.16
N HIS A 109 1.12 -5.35 -4.71
CA HIS A 109 1.12 -3.98 -4.23
C HIS A 109 0.69 -3.99 -2.76
N THR A 110 1.60 -3.67 -1.85
CA THR A 110 1.29 -3.60 -0.42
C THR A 110 1.46 -2.18 0.08
N GLU A 111 0.41 -1.60 0.66
CA GLU A 111 0.46 -0.27 1.29
C GLU A 111 0.72 -0.40 2.78
N MET A 112 1.58 0.47 3.30
CA MET A 112 1.93 0.51 4.70
C MET A 112 2.13 1.94 5.20
N LYS A 113 1.87 2.15 6.48
CA LYS A 113 2.25 3.36 7.20
C LYS A 113 3.44 3.11 8.10
N ARG A 114 4.26 4.16 8.23
CA ARG A 114 5.41 4.20 9.12
C ARG A 114 5.33 5.42 10.04
N ASP A 115 5.23 5.14 11.33
CA ASP A 115 5.31 6.13 12.40
C ASP A 115 6.59 5.91 13.21
N GLY A 116 7.62 6.70 12.91
CA GLY A 116 8.95 6.55 13.48
C GLY A 116 9.56 5.17 13.22
N LYS A 117 9.50 4.26 14.20
CA LYS A 117 9.99 2.88 14.08
C LYS A 117 8.89 1.85 13.85
N LYS A 118 7.62 2.22 14.04
CA LYS A 118 6.48 1.32 13.87
C LYS A 118 6.09 1.26 12.39
N MET A 119 6.01 0.05 11.86
CA MET A 119 5.57 -0.25 10.49
C MET A 119 4.27 -1.04 10.59
N ARG A 120 3.24 -0.64 9.85
CA ARG A 120 1.93 -1.30 9.87
C ARG A 120 1.39 -1.37 8.46
N ILE A 121 0.97 -2.55 8.04
CA ILE A 121 0.31 -2.77 6.75
C ILE A 121 -1.11 -2.18 6.82
N ILE A 122 -1.52 -1.52 5.74
CA ILE A 122 -2.87 -0.97 5.56
C ILE A 122 -3.69 -1.94 4.71
N GLU A 123 -3.14 -2.33 3.57
CA GLU A 123 -3.76 -3.22 2.59
C GLU A 123 -2.72 -3.88 1.69
N THR A 124 -3.11 -4.98 1.04
CA THR A 124 -2.29 -5.64 0.04
C THR A 124 -3.17 -6.17 -1.09
N HIS A 125 -2.61 -6.21 -2.29
CA HIS A 125 -3.25 -6.79 -3.47
C HIS A 125 -2.25 -7.64 -4.25
N ASN A 126 -2.72 -8.75 -4.80
CA ASN A 126 -1.97 -9.65 -5.69
C ASN A 126 -1.97 -9.17 -7.15
N ARG A 127 -1.81 -7.86 -7.34
CA ARG A 127 -1.70 -7.21 -8.65
C ARG A 127 -0.73 -6.04 -8.59
N ILE A 128 -0.41 -5.50 -9.77
CA ILE A 128 0.32 -4.23 -9.88
C ILE A 128 -0.44 -3.07 -9.24
N GLY A 129 0.31 -2.11 -8.69
CA GLY A 129 -0.21 -0.85 -8.17
C GLY A 129 -0.89 -0.02 -9.24
N GLY A 130 -1.83 0.83 -8.81
CA GLY A 130 -2.57 1.74 -9.68
C GLY A 130 -1.75 2.96 -10.14
N ASP A 131 -2.48 3.97 -10.63
CA ASP A 131 -1.92 5.20 -11.20
C ASP A 131 -0.82 4.92 -12.24
N ARG A 132 0.35 5.54 -12.07
CA ARG A 132 1.54 5.30 -12.89
C ARG A 132 2.70 4.73 -12.08
N ILE A 133 2.40 4.09 -10.93
CA ILE A 133 3.44 3.53 -10.05
C ILE A 133 4.30 2.52 -10.82
N SER A 134 3.69 1.60 -11.56
CA SER A 134 4.43 0.62 -12.38
C SER A 134 5.33 1.26 -13.43
N SER A 135 4.93 2.40 -13.99
CA SER A 135 5.76 3.18 -14.92
C SER A 135 6.93 3.83 -14.21
N LEU A 136 6.71 4.41 -13.02
CA LEU A 136 7.78 4.99 -12.19
C LEU A 136 8.78 3.93 -11.74
N VAL A 137 8.30 2.74 -11.33
CA VAL A 137 9.15 1.60 -10.99
C VAL A 137 10.02 1.19 -12.17
N LYS A 138 9.45 1.08 -13.37
CA LYS A 138 10.21 0.78 -14.58
C LYS A 138 11.28 1.83 -14.87
N LEU A 139 10.93 3.12 -14.79
CA LEU A 139 11.88 4.21 -15.01
C LEU A 139 12.99 4.26 -13.95
N SER A 140 12.66 3.95 -12.69
CA SER A 140 13.59 4.03 -11.56
C SER A 140 14.52 2.81 -11.46
N THR A 141 14.01 1.61 -11.76
CA THR A 141 14.70 0.34 -11.48
C THR A 141 15.07 -0.44 -12.74
N GLY A 142 14.50 -0.09 -13.89
CA GLY A 142 14.59 -0.86 -15.13
C GLY A 142 13.67 -2.09 -15.18
N VAL A 143 12.97 -2.42 -14.09
CA VAL A 143 12.09 -3.60 -14.02
C VAL A 143 10.68 -3.26 -14.51
N ASP A 144 10.23 -3.95 -15.55
CA ASP A 144 8.86 -3.83 -16.06
C ASP A 144 7.93 -4.86 -15.38
N LEU A 145 7.20 -4.42 -14.35
CA LEU A 145 6.25 -5.25 -13.61
C LEU A 145 5.06 -5.72 -14.47
N VAL A 146 4.67 -4.94 -15.49
CA VAL A 146 3.58 -5.35 -16.40
C VAL A 146 4.07 -6.51 -17.25
N GLN A 147 5.26 -6.39 -17.81
CA GLN A 147 5.89 -7.45 -18.59
C GLN A 147 6.09 -8.73 -17.76
N LEU A 148 6.63 -8.61 -16.53
CA LEU A 148 6.81 -9.76 -15.64
C LEU A 148 5.49 -10.47 -15.32
N SER A 149 4.39 -9.73 -15.20
CA SER A 149 3.07 -10.29 -14.86
C SER A 149 2.35 -10.96 -16.03
N MET A 150 2.84 -10.83 -17.27
CA MET A 150 2.23 -11.45 -18.46
C MET A 150 2.80 -12.85 -18.76
N PHE A 151 4.00 -13.17 -18.27
CA PHE A 151 4.59 -14.48 -18.50
C PHE A 151 4.11 -15.46 -17.42
N LYS A 152 3.31 -16.44 -17.83
CA LYS A 152 3.27 -17.71 -17.09
C LYS A 152 4.63 -18.38 -17.28
N VAL A 153 5.37 -18.57 -16.19
CA VAL A 153 6.51 -19.47 -16.15
C VAL A 153 6.01 -20.91 -16.27
#